data_AF-A0A962ZCR9-F1
#
_entry.id   AF-A0A962ZCR9-F1
#
_cell.length_a   1.000
_cell.length_b   1.000
_cell.length_c   1.000
_cell.angle_alpha   90.00
_cell.angle_beta   90.00
_cell.angle_gamma   90.00
#
_symmetry.space_group_name_H-M   'P 1'
#
loop_
_entity.id
_entity.type
_entity.pdbx_description
1 polymer ?
#
loop_
_entity_poly.entity_id
_entity_poly.type
_entity_poly.pdbx_seq_one_letter_code
_entity_poly.pdbx_strand_id
1 'polypeptide(L)'
;MAGCAEVNPDLMDDYDLYTWDLEAARTMAPQGSGFSEGLRRGYLELYDDETASGDWSDPGHFARKAVQSARALNVQPDQVALRSLSPEHVDELTAGRARLISSFAEHARRKAPFAAARAQVAFDCWLEQQEENDLEGIARCKAEFETAMAEVEDALSSDIDNVYVIFFAWDKAEITPVAEKILDDVMDDVEGGEIVRILLAGHTDTSGTANYNMALSQRRAATVAGALEGRGVAADMIDVEWFGETQPRVETGDNVREPQNRRVEIRFAGE
;
A
#
# COMPACT_ATOMS: atom_id res chain seq x y z
N MET A 1 -0.49 7.06 -60.42
CA MET A 1 -0.96 6.11 -59.40
C MET A 1 0.15 5.94 -58.39
N ALA A 2 0.10 6.66 -57.27
CA ALA A 2 0.98 6.47 -56.13
C ALA A 2 0.06 6.01 -54.99
N GLY A 3 0.35 4.84 -54.43
CA GLY A 3 -0.51 4.16 -53.47
C GLY A 3 -0.64 4.93 -52.18
N CYS A 4 -1.82 4.85 -51.57
CA CYS A 4 -2.04 5.21 -50.18
C CYS A 4 -1.09 4.37 -49.33
N ALA A 5 -0.14 5.00 -48.64
CA ALA A 5 0.64 4.33 -47.62
C ALA A 5 -0.32 3.91 -46.49
N GLU A 6 -0.31 2.62 -46.15
CA GLU A 6 -0.97 2.13 -44.95
C GLU A 6 -0.41 2.87 -43.74
N VAL A 7 -1.30 3.52 -43.00
CA VAL A 7 -0.96 4.21 -41.76
C VAL A 7 -0.69 3.12 -40.72
N ASN A 8 0.50 3.11 -40.14
CA ASN A 8 0.88 2.21 -39.05
C ASN A 8 0.19 2.68 -37.75
N PRO A 9 -0.75 1.91 -37.16
CA PRO A 9 -1.47 2.31 -35.95
C PRO A 9 -0.57 2.41 -34.71
N ASP A 10 0.61 1.78 -34.72
CA ASP A 10 1.58 1.84 -33.62
C ASP A 10 2.46 3.12 -33.64
N LEU A 11 2.26 4.00 -34.62
CA LEU A 11 2.91 5.32 -34.69
C LEU A 11 1.96 6.47 -34.31
N MET A 12 0.78 6.17 -33.76
CA MET A 12 -0.18 7.14 -33.22
C MET A 12 0.00 7.40 -31.71
N ASP A 13 1.20 7.22 -31.17
CA ASP A 13 1.43 7.11 -29.72
C ASP A 13 1.67 8.43 -28.95
N ASP A 14 1.35 9.60 -29.54
CA ASP A 14 1.52 10.89 -28.82
C ASP A 14 0.46 11.96 -29.13
N TYR A 15 -0.52 11.66 -29.99
CA TYR A 15 -1.63 12.58 -30.31
C TYR A 15 -2.99 12.06 -29.82
N ASP A 16 -3.12 10.78 -29.46
CA ASP A 16 -4.30 10.21 -28.78
C ASP A 16 -4.28 10.43 -27.25
N LEU A 17 -3.25 11.10 -26.73
CA LEU A 17 -3.27 11.67 -25.38
C LEU A 17 -4.09 12.98 -25.29
N TYR A 18 -4.55 13.51 -26.43
CA TYR A 18 -5.37 14.73 -26.52
C TYR A 18 -6.87 14.46 -26.64
N THR A 19 -7.32 13.22 -26.83
CA THR A 19 -8.75 12.88 -26.73
C THR A 19 -9.06 12.51 -25.28
N TRP A 20 -9.71 13.46 -24.60
CA TRP A 20 -10.25 13.29 -23.26
C TRP A 20 -11.27 12.16 -23.21
N ASP A 21 -10.82 10.91 -23.08
CA ASP A 21 -11.73 9.82 -22.76
C ASP A 21 -12.03 9.82 -21.25
N LEU A 22 -12.45 11.00 -20.76
CA LEU A 22 -12.97 11.21 -19.42
C LEU A 22 -14.22 10.35 -19.21
N GLU A 23 -15.01 10.16 -20.27
CA GLU A 23 -16.16 9.26 -20.22
C GLU A 23 -15.72 7.81 -19.97
N ALA A 24 -14.67 7.31 -20.67
CA ALA A 24 -14.08 6.04 -20.28
C ALA A 24 -13.45 6.10 -18.90
N ALA A 25 -12.73 7.15 -18.50
CA ALA A 25 -12.16 7.21 -17.15
C ALA A 25 -13.26 7.14 -16.06
N ARG A 26 -14.44 7.70 -16.29
CA ARG A 26 -15.60 7.62 -15.39
C ARG A 26 -16.24 6.24 -15.36
N THR A 27 -16.36 5.61 -16.52
CA THR A 27 -17.11 4.35 -16.71
C THR A 27 -16.24 3.09 -16.74
N MET A 28 -14.92 3.24 -16.76
CA MET A 28 -13.95 2.15 -16.77
C MET A 28 -14.04 1.38 -15.46
N ALA A 29 -14.16 0.06 -15.58
CA ALA A 29 -14.10 -0.84 -14.43
C ALA A 29 -12.80 -0.57 -13.65
N PRO A 30 -12.83 -0.55 -12.30
CA PRO A 30 -11.63 -0.31 -11.51
C PRO A 30 -10.49 -1.23 -11.93
N GLN A 31 -9.37 -0.64 -12.33
CA GLN A 31 -8.13 -1.35 -12.62
C GLN A 31 -7.08 -0.95 -11.58
N GLY A 32 -6.21 -1.88 -11.22
CA GLY A 32 -5.15 -1.63 -10.24
C GLY A 32 -5.63 -1.72 -8.79
N SER A 33 -4.92 -1.02 -7.91
CA SER A 33 -5.17 -1.04 -6.46
C SER A 33 -6.20 0.01 -6.03
N GLY A 34 -6.65 -0.04 -4.78
CA GLY A 34 -7.51 1.01 -4.20
C GLY A 34 -6.87 2.41 -4.28
N PHE A 35 -5.55 2.50 -4.35
CA PHE A 35 -4.84 3.77 -4.57
C PHE A 35 -5.09 4.31 -5.98
N SER A 36 -4.96 3.50 -7.02
CA SER A 36 -5.27 3.89 -8.41
C SER A 36 -6.74 4.28 -8.58
N GLU A 37 -7.65 3.55 -7.93
CA GLU A 37 -9.08 3.89 -7.91
C GLU A 37 -9.34 5.21 -7.19
N GLY A 38 -8.72 5.43 -6.04
CA GLY A 38 -8.82 6.68 -5.28
C GLY A 38 -8.31 7.88 -6.07
N LEU A 39 -7.15 7.75 -6.74
CA LEU A 39 -6.59 8.80 -7.59
C LEU A 39 -7.51 9.11 -8.76
N ARG A 40 -8.03 8.08 -9.44
CA ARG A 40 -8.97 8.25 -10.55
C ARG A 40 -10.18 9.07 -10.11
N ARG A 41 -10.80 8.72 -8.97
CA ARG A 41 -11.96 9.44 -8.45
C ARG A 41 -11.60 10.88 -8.11
N GLY A 42 -10.54 11.10 -7.33
CA GLY A 42 -10.18 12.45 -6.88
C GLY A 42 -9.76 13.38 -8.02
N TYR A 43 -9.03 12.89 -9.03
CA TYR A 43 -8.69 13.73 -10.20
C TYR A 43 -9.88 13.98 -11.13
N LEU A 44 -10.89 13.09 -11.18
CA LEU A 44 -12.15 13.39 -11.86
C LEU A 44 -12.93 14.48 -11.12
N GLU A 45 -12.92 14.47 -9.78
CA GLU A 45 -13.53 15.50 -8.96
C GLU A 45 -12.83 16.86 -9.15
N LEU A 46 -11.48 16.91 -9.07
CA LEU A 46 -10.74 18.14 -9.37
C LEU A 46 -10.97 18.64 -10.80
N TYR A 47 -11.06 17.72 -11.78
CA TYR A 47 -11.43 18.11 -13.14
C TYR A 47 -12.80 18.80 -13.18
N ASP A 48 -13.81 18.21 -12.53
CA ASP A 48 -15.17 18.75 -12.51
C ASP A 48 -15.22 20.12 -11.83
N ASP A 49 -14.51 20.28 -10.71
CA ASP A 49 -14.43 21.54 -9.98
C ASP A 49 -13.76 22.64 -10.81
N GLU A 50 -12.66 22.33 -11.51
CA GLU A 50 -11.94 23.29 -12.35
C GLU A 50 -12.69 23.67 -13.64
N THR A 51 -13.48 22.76 -14.20
CA THR A 51 -14.29 23.13 -15.39
C THR A 51 -15.35 24.21 -15.10
N ALA A 52 -15.63 24.51 -13.83
CA ALA A 52 -16.51 25.59 -13.44
C ALA A 52 -15.82 26.97 -13.41
N SER A 53 -14.47 27.04 -13.40
CA SER A 53 -13.69 28.28 -13.20
C SER A 53 -13.42 29.06 -14.50
N GLY A 54 -13.46 28.40 -15.66
CA GLY A 54 -13.34 29.03 -16.98
C GLY A 54 -11.91 29.20 -17.51
N ASP A 55 -10.90 28.71 -16.78
CA ASP A 55 -9.55 28.44 -17.30
C ASP A 55 -9.52 27.03 -17.91
N TRP A 56 -8.90 26.89 -19.09
CA TRP A 56 -8.86 25.64 -19.86
C TRP A 56 -7.55 24.85 -19.67
N SER A 57 -6.54 25.43 -18.99
CA SER A 57 -5.23 24.79 -18.78
C SER A 57 -5.30 23.67 -17.74
N ASP A 58 -5.88 23.99 -16.58
CA ASP A 58 -5.86 23.14 -15.38
C ASP A 58 -6.83 21.95 -15.44
N PRO A 59 -8.06 22.08 -15.99
CA PRO A 59 -8.90 20.91 -16.25
C PRO A 59 -8.19 19.87 -17.13
N GLY A 60 -7.46 20.30 -18.15
CA GLY A 60 -6.72 19.40 -19.03
C GLY A 60 -5.67 18.57 -18.30
N HIS A 61 -5.05 19.12 -17.26
CA HIS A 61 -4.05 18.45 -16.44
C HIS A 61 -4.66 17.36 -15.57
N PHE A 62 -5.68 17.68 -14.79
CA PHE A 62 -6.33 16.69 -13.92
C PHE A 62 -7.03 15.59 -14.71
N ALA A 63 -7.59 15.91 -15.89
CA ALA A 63 -8.14 14.89 -16.80
C ALA A 63 -7.08 13.84 -17.21
N ARG A 64 -5.85 14.26 -17.53
CA ARG A 64 -4.77 13.32 -17.86
C ARG A 64 -4.42 12.43 -16.67
N LYS A 65 -4.31 13.01 -15.47
CA LYS A 65 -4.02 12.24 -14.25
C LYS A 65 -5.15 11.26 -13.92
N ALA A 66 -6.40 11.63 -14.14
CA ALA A 66 -7.56 10.74 -14.01
C ALA A 66 -7.50 9.55 -14.97
N VAL A 67 -7.23 9.79 -16.26
CA VAL A 67 -7.10 8.73 -17.28
C VAL A 67 -5.93 7.80 -16.97
N GLN A 68 -4.77 8.35 -16.60
CA GLN A 68 -3.60 7.55 -16.21
C GLN A 68 -3.90 6.69 -14.97
N SER A 69 -4.60 7.25 -13.98
CA SER A 69 -5.01 6.53 -12.77
C SER A 69 -5.99 5.41 -13.09
N ALA A 70 -6.96 5.64 -13.99
CA ALA A 70 -7.91 4.62 -14.45
C ALA A 70 -7.22 3.43 -15.13
N ARG A 71 -6.07 3.69 -15.79
CA ARG A 71 -5.22 2.67 -16.42
C ARG A 71 -4.18 2.07 -15.46
N ALA A 72 -4.28 2.37 -14.17
CA ALA A 72 -3.34 1.93 -13.13
C ALA A 72 -1.86 2.27 -13.42
N LEU A 73 -1.61 3.38 -14.14
CA LEU A 73 -0.26 3.88 -14.39
C LEU A 73 0.29 4.57 -13.14
N ASN A 74 1.62 4.71 -13.08
CA ASN A 74 2.29 5.39 -11.97
C ASN A 74 2.09 6.90 -12.05
N VAL A 75 1.03 7.40 -11.41
CA VAL A 75 0.72 8.83 -11.31
C VAL A 75 1.38 9.41 -10.05
N GLN A 76 2.22 10.42 -10.24
CA GLN A 76 3.00 11.07 -9.17
C GLN A 76 2.33 12.37 -8.69
N PRO A 77 2.58 12.82 -7.44
CA PRO A 77 2.25 14.16 -7.01
C PRO A 77 3.00 15.19 -7.86
N ASP A 78 2.32 16.29 -8.19
CA ASP A 78 2.85 17.39 -8.98
C ASP A 78 4.13 17.95 -8.38
N GLN A 79 4.99 18.49 -9.23
CA GLN A 79 6.27 19.05 -8.79
C GLN A 79 6.09 20.54 -8.50
N VAL A 80 6.45 20.95 -7.27
CA VAL A 80 6.44 22.36 -6.85
C VAL A 80 7.24 23.25 -7.81
N ALA A 81 8.37 22.74 -8.31
CA ALA A 81 9.25 23.46 -9.24
C ALA A 81 8.64 23.72 -10.63
N LEU A 82 7.50 23.09 -10.97
CA LEU A 82 6.82 23.29 -12.25
C LEU A 82 5.69 24.34 -12.18
N ARG A 83 5.49 24.98 -11.02
CA ARG A 83 4.40 25.93 -10.75
C ARG A 83 4.92 27.35 -10.55
N SER A 84 4.14 28.34 -10.93
CA SER A 84 4.49 29.76 -10.83
C SER A 84 4.11 30.33 -9.46
N LEU A 85 4.90 29.99 -8.43
CA LEU A 85 4.58 30.32 -7.03
C LEU A 85 5.34 31.54 -6.49
N SER A 86 4.73 32.24 -5.52
CA SER A 86 5.46 33.20 -4.67
C SER A 86 6.54 32.48 -3.86
N PRO A 87 7.78 33.02 -3.75
CA PRO A 87 8.86 32.38 -2.99
C PRO A 87 8.52 32.05 -1.54
N GLU A 88 7.60 32.78 -0.92
CA GLU A 88 7.20 32.57 0.47
C GLU A 88 6.43 31.26 0.72
N HIS A 89 5.86 30.64 -0.33
CA HIS A 89 5.08 29.40 -0.24
C HIS A 89 5.85 28.16 -0.70
N VAL A 90 6.98 28.35 -1.38
CA VAL A 90 7.75 27.26 -2.00
C VAL A 90 8.24 26.25 -0.96
N ASP A 91 8.76 26.73 0.17
CA ASP A 91 9.32 25.87 1.22
C ASP A 91 8.24 24.97 1.84
N GLU A 92 7.06 25.52 2.09
CA GLU A 92 5.95 24.80 2.71
C GLU A 92 5.42 23.69 1.78
N LEU A 93 5.18 24.01 0.51
CA LEU A 93 4.75 23.04 -0.50
C LEU A 93 5.81 21.98 -0.77
N THR A 94 7.09 22.36 -0.76
CA THR A 94 8.20 21.41 -0.91
C THR A 94 8.24 20.42 0.25
N ALA A 95 8.07 20.90 1.48
CA ALA A 95 7.99 20.05 2.67
C ALA A 95 6.76 19.12 2.62
N GLY A 96 5.59 19.64 2.23
CA GLY A 96 4.37 18.84 2.06
C GLY A 96 4.55 17.72 1.04
N ARG A 97 5.15 18.02 -0.12
CA ARG A 97 5.46 17.02 -1.15
C ARG A 97 6.44 15.96 -0.64
N ALA A 98 7.50 16.38 0.04
CA ALA A 98 8.51 15.47 0.57
C ALA A 98 7.90 14.50 1.59
N ARG A 99 7.06 15.00 2.49
CA ARG A 99 6.30 14.19 3.47
C ARG A 99 5.43 13.14 2.77
N LEU A 100 4.70 13.52 1.72
CA LEU A 100 3.88 12.60 0.93
C LEU A 100 4.71 11.55 0.18
N ILE A 101 5.84 11.93 -0.42
CA ILE A 101 6.71 10.99 -1.13
C ILE A 101 7.38 10.00 -0.16
N SER A 102 7.78 10.45 1.05
CA SER A 102 8.32 9.56 2.10
C SER A 102 7.31 8.48 2.47
N SER A 103 6.06 8.86 2.73
CA SER A 103 5.02 7.88 3.10
C SER A 103 4.79 6.84 2.02
N PHE A 104 4.92 7.19 0.73
CA PHE A 104 4.86 6.22 -0.36
C PHE A 104 6.02 5.23 -0.37
N ALA A 105 7.23 5.67 -0.02
CA ALA A 105 8.38 4.79 0.16
C ALA A 105 8.16 3.83 1.34
N GLU A 106 7.46 4.27 2.38
CA GLU A 106 7.03 3.48 3.54
C GLU A 106 5.76 2.65 3.28
N HIS A 107 5.43 2.38 2.01
CA HIS A 107 4.31 1.53 1.59
C HIS A 107 2.90 2.07 1.89
N ALA A 108 2.71 3.38 2.11
CA ALA A 108 1.37 3.96 2.34
C ALA A 108 0.36 3.64 1.24
N ARG A 109 0.79 3.52 -0.02
CA ARG A 109 -0.08 3.15 -1.15
C ARG A 109 -0.71 1.76 -0.99
N ARG A 110 -0.11 0.89 -0.17
CA ARG A 110 -0.58 -0.46 0.16
C ARG A 110 -1.32 -0.47 1.50
N LYS A 111 -0.74 0.13 2.54
CA LYS A 111 -1.31 0.13 3.91
C LYS A 111 -2.56 1.01 4.03
N ALA A 112 -2.61 2.14 3.33
CA ALA A 112 -3.69 3.11 3.39
C ALA A 112 -4.08 3.63 1.98
N PRO A 113 -4.49 2.75 1.05
CA PRO A 113 -4.58 3.07 -0.37
C PRO A 113 -5.48 4.29 -0.67
N PHE A 114 -6.63 4.39 -0.03
CA PHE A 114 -7.55 5.51 -0.27
C PHE A 114 -7.11 6.81 0.42
N ALA A 115 -6.54 6.75 1.63
CA ALA A 115 -6.01 7.92 2.32
C ALA A 115 -4.77 8.48 1.59
N ALA A 116 -3.85 7.61 1.16
CA ALA A 116 -2.70 7.97 0.36
C ALA A 116 -3.10 8.62 -0.97
N ALA A 117 -4.15 8.12 -1.62
CA ALA A 117 -4.68 8.73 -2.85
C ALA A 117 -5.28 10.11 -2.59
N ARG A 118 -6.09 10.27 -1.54
CA ARG A 118 -6.64 11.58 -1.14
C ARG A 118 -5.54 12.58 -0.80
N ALA A 119 -4.51 12.16 -0.07
CA ALA A 119 -3.37 13.02 0.25
C ALA A 119 -2.67 13.53 -1.02
N GLN A 120 -2.49 12.68 -2.03
CA GLN A 120 -1.90 13.13 -3.31
C GLN A 120 -2.80 14.11 -4.04
N VAL A 121 -4.09 13.81 -4.19
CA VAL A 121 -5.05 14.68 -4.88
C VAL A 121 -5.15 16.02 -4.16
N ALA A 122 -5.23 16.02 -2.83
CA ALA A 122 -5.30 17.23 -2.01
C ALA A 122 -4.02 18.07 -2.06
N PHE A 123 -2.85 17.43 -2.13
CA PHE A 123 -1.58 18.12 -2.35
C PHE A 123 -1.56 18.84 -3.70
N ASP A 124 -1.98 18.15 -4.77
CA ASP A 124 -1.99 18.74 -6.11
C ASP A 124 -3.01 19.88 -6.23
N CYS A 125 -4.17 19.75 -5.58
CA CYS A 125 -5.11 20.86 -5.46
C CYS A 125 -4.49 22.03 -4.70
N TRP A 126 -3.90 21.79 -3.52
CA TRP A 126 -3.30 22.88 -2.74
C TRP A 126 -2.21 23.62 -3.53
N LEU A 127 -1.38 22.88 -4.27
CA LEU A 127 -0.35 23.44 -5.13
C LEU A 127 -0.92 24.32 -6.25
N GLU A 128 -2.03 23.90 -6.85
CA GLU A 128 -2.72 24.63 -7.92
C GLU A 128 -3.45 25.87 -7.39
N GLN A 129 -4.25 25.75 -6.33
CA GLN A 129 -4.90 26.90 -5.67
C GLN A 129 -3.88 27.94 -5.15
N GLN A 130 -2.68 27.50 -4.78
CA GLN A 130 -1.58 28.39 -4.39
C GLN A 130 -1.02 29.22 -5.56
N GLU A 131 -1.00 28.67 -6.78
CA GLU A 131 -0.64 29.39 -8.01
C GLU A 131 -1.70 30.44 -8.38
N GLU A 132 -2.98 30.10 -8.18
CA GLU A 132 -4.10 31.02 -8.41
C GLU A 132 -4.24 32.11 -7.35
N ASN A 133 -3.60 31.93 -6.19
CA ASN A 133 -3.80 32.72 -4.98
C ASN A 133 -5.25 32.70 -4.47
N ASP A 134 -5.97 31.60 -4.66
CA ASP A 134 -7.29 31.40 -4.05
C ASP A 134 -7.15 31.03 -2.57
N LEU A 135 -7.31 32.01 -1.68
CA LEU A 135 -7.18 31.81 -0.23
C LEU A 135 -8.17 30.77 0.33
N GLU A 136 -9.37 30.65 -0.25
CA GLU A 136 -10.38 29.70 0.21
C GLU A 136 -10.02 28.28 -0.25
N GLY A 137 -9.68 28.11 -1.53
CA GLY A 137 -9.18 26.88 -2.11
C GLY A 137 -7.90 26.37 -1.45
N ILE A 138 -6.92 27.25 -1.20
CA ILE A 138 -5.69 26.93 -0.46
C ILE A 138 -6.03 26.34 0.90
N ALA A 139 -6.89 27.02 1.68
CA ALA A 139 -7.25 26.56 3.02
C ALA A 139 -7.98 25.20 2.99
N ARG A 140 -8.91 25.03 2.04
CA ARG A 140 -9.67 23.79 1.85
C ARG A 140 -8.77 22.62 1.49
N CYS A 141 -7.95 22.76 0.44
CA CYS A 141 -7.13 21.67 -0.06
C CYS A 141 -5.97 21.32 0.87
N LYS A 142 -5.39 22.32 1.55
CA LYS A 142 -4.40 22.06 2.61
C LYS A 142 -5.01 21.32 3.81
N ALA A 143 -6.22 21.67 4.25
CA ALA A 143 -6.87 20.96 5.35
C ALA A 143 -7.18 19.49 4.99
N GLU A 144 -7.61 19.22 3.76
CA GLU A 144 -7.80 17.85 3.27
C GLU A 144 -6.47 17.10 3.18
N PHE A 145 -5.39 17.75 2.73
CA PHE A 145 -4.05 17.16 2.71
C PHE A 145 -3.60 16.74 4.11
N GLU A 146 -3.69 17.63 5.10
CA GLU A 146 -3.30 17.32 6.48
C GLU A 146 -4.15 16.21 7.09
N THR A 147 -5.46 16.20 6.82
CA THR A 147 -6.38 15.15 7.29
C THR A 147 -6.01 13.79 6.68
N ALA A 148 -5.82 13.74 5.36
CA ALA A 148 -5.46 12.51 4.67
C ALA A 148 -4.05 12.01 5.07
N MET A 149 -3.09 12.92 5.29
CA MET A 149 -1.77 12.55 5.79
C MET A 149 -1.81 11.99 7.21
N ALA A 150 -2.65 12.53 8.10
CA ALA A 150 -2.80 11.97 9.44
C ALA A 150 -3.35 10.53 9.40
N GLU A 151 -4.30 10.22 8.51
CA GLU A 151 -4.78 8.84 8.33
C GLU A 151 -3.72 7.92 7.74
N VAL A 152 -2.89 8.43 6.81
CA VAL A 152 -1.76 7.67 6.29
C VAL A 152 -0.77 7.37 7.42
N GLU A 153 -0.40 8.36 8.21
CA GLU A 153 0.54 8.21 9.32
C GLU A 153 0.01 7.27 10.41
N ASP A 154 -1.28 7.36 10.76
CA ASP A 154 -1.93 6.41 11.67
C ASP A 154 -1.81 4.97 11.15
N ALA A 155 -2.15 4.75 9.88
CA ALA A 155 -2.04 3.43 9.24
C ALA A 155 -0.60 2.94 9.07
N LEU A 156 0.38 3.84 8.91
CA LEU A 156 1.80 3.49 8.87
C LEU A 156 2.33 3.14 10.27
N SER A 157 1.87 3.85 11.30
CA SER A 157 2.27 3.65 12.70
C SER A 157 1.57 2.47 13.39
N SER A 158 0.51 1.92 12.79
CA SER A 158 -0.16 0.72 13.27
C SER A 158 0.67 -0.53 12.94
N ASP A 159 1.75 -0.74 13.68
CA ASP A 159 2.62 -1.92 13.58
C ASP A 159 1.98 -3.22 14.12
N ILE A 160 0.73 -3.18 14.57
CA ILE A 160 0.06 -4.32 15.22
C ILE A 160 -0.58 -5.31 14.21
N ASP A 161 -0.82 -4.91 12.96
CA ASP A 161 -1.65 -5.73 12.05
C ASP A 161 -0.91 -6.49 10.93
N ASN A 162 0.42 -6.35 10.81
CA ASN A 162 1.21 -7.21 9.91
C ASN A 162 1.43 -8.59 10.56
N VAL A 163 0.37 -9.39 10.62
CA VAL A 163 0.45 -10.81 11.05
C VAL A 163 0.68 -11.68 9.82
N TYR A 164 1.92 -12.14 9.63
CA TYR A 164 2.19 -13.20 8.65
C TYR A 164 1.85 -14.56 9.23
N VAL A 165 1.33 -15.46 8.40
CA VAL A 165 0.91 -16.80 8.86
C VAL A 165 1.52 -17.87 7.97
N ILE A 166 2.33 -18.74 8.58
CA ILE A 166 2.88 -19.93 7.92
C ILE A 166 2.05 -21.14 8.34
N PHE A 167 1.48 -21.85 7.37
CA PHE A 167 0.73 -23.08 7.60
C PHE A 167 1.58 -24.33 7.42
N PHE A 168 1.24 -25.36 8.21
CA PHE A 168 1.95 -26.65 8.22
C PHE A 168 1.03 -27.81 7.88
N ALA A 169 1.60 -28.81 7.20
CA ALA A 169 0.95 -30.09 7.02
C ALA A 169 0.73 -30.80 8.38
N TRP A 170 -0.19 -31.77 8.38
CA TRP A 170 -0.45 -32.57 9.57
C TRP A 170 0.83 -33.28 10.02
N ASP A 171 1.12 -33.20 11.32
CA ASP A 171 2.30 -33.80 11.95
C ASP A 171 3.66 -33.32 11.43
N LYS A 172 3.70 -32.17 10.73
CA LYS A 172 4.91 -31.61 10.13
C LYS A 172 5.30 -30.26 10.73
N ALA A 173 6.59 -29.98 10.67
CA ALA A 173 7.21 -28.70 11.02
C ALA A 173 8.16 -28.18 9.91
N GLU A 174 8.16 -28.81 8.73
CA GLU A 174 9.02 -28.44 7.60
C GLU A 174 8.47 -27.18 6.89
N ILE A 175 9.36 -26.25 6.49
CA ILE A 175 9.01 -25.10 5.64
C ILE A 175 8.69 -25.59 4.23
N THR A 176 7.57 -25.11 3.70
CA THR A 176 7.15 -25.40 2.31
C THR A 176 7.61 -24.27 1.38
N PRO A 177 7.67 -24.50 0.06
CA PRO A 177 7.98 -23.43 -0.89
C PRO A 177 7.03 -22.23 -0.84
N VAL A 178 5.78 -22.44 -0.40
CA VAL A 178 4.83 -21.33 -0.18
C VAL A 178 5.21 -20.53 1.07
N ALA A 179 5.64 -21.21 2.13
CA ALA A 179 6.12 -20.57 3.34
C ALA A 179 7.45 -19.83 3.12
N GLU A 180 8.32 -20.31 2.23
CA GLU A 180 9.54 -19.57 1.83
C GLU A 180 9.20 -18.19 1.27
N LYS A 181 8.17 -18.07 0.41
CA LYS A 181 7.73 -16.77 -0.11
C LYS A 181 7.23 -15.82 0.97
N ILE A 182 6.49 -16.35 1.94
CA ILE A 182 6.01 -15.56 3.09
C ILE A 182 7.18 -15.08 3.94
N LEU A 183 8.22 -15.91 4.11
CA LEU A 183 9.44 -15.50 4.80
C LEU A 183 10.20 -14.42 4.03
N ASP A 184 10.18 -14.46 2.69
CA ASP A 184 10.77 -13.41 1.86
C ASP A 184 9.98 -12.09 2.00
N ASP A 185 8.64 -12.13 2.00
CA ASP A 185 7.80 -10.95 2.27
C ASP A 185 8.06 -10.37 3.68
N VAL A 186 8.27 -11.24 4.68
CA VAL A 186 8.69 -10.82 6.04
C VAL A 186 10.04 -10.11 5.99
N MET A 187 11.00 -10.58 5.18
CA MET A 187 12.30 -9.92 5.05
C MET A 187 12.22 -8.58 4.34
N ASP A 188 11.35 -8.43 3.35
CA ASP A 188 11.12 -7.14 2.70
C ASP A 188 10.61 -6.08 3.72
N ASP A 189 9.74 -6.49 4.64
CA ASP A 189 9.30 -5.66 5.77
C ASP A 189 10.44 -5.43 6.79
N VAL A 190 11.33 -6.42 6.99
CA VAL A 190 12.52 -6.29 7.86
C VAL A 190 13.55 -5.30 7.32
N GLU A 191 13.79 -5.30 6.01
CA GLU A 191 14.74 -4.39 5.38
C GLU A 191 14.15 -2.99 5.17
N GLY A 192 12.82 -2.88 5.04
CA GLY A 192 12.10 -1.65 4.75
C GLY A 192 11.75 -0.77 5.96
N GLY A 193 11.95 -1.24 7.19
CA GLY A 193 11.60 -0.52 8.42
C GLY A 193 12.65 -0.66 9.53
N GLU A 194 12.66 0.27 10.50
CA GLU A 194 13.43 0.11 11.74
C GLU A 194 12.80 -1.01 12.59
N ILE A 195 13.10 -2.28 12.29
CA ILE A 195 12.57 -3.39 13.10
C ILE A 195 13.21 -3.38 14.48
N VAL A 196 12.34 -3.41 15.50
CA VAL A 196 12.73 -3.47 16.92
C VAL A 196 12.64 -4.88 17.50
N ARG A 197 11.61 -5.70 17.17
CA ARG A 197 11.52 -7.16 17.48
C ARG A 197 10.49 -7.93 16.63
N ILE A 198 10.74 -9.22 16.42
CA ILE A 198 9.85 -10.22 15.78
C ILE A 198 9.32 -11.18 16.84
N LEU A 199 8.00 -11.36 16.90
CA LEU A 199 7.34 -12.36 17.75
C LEU A 199 6.80 -13.51 16.90
N LEU A 200 7.18 -14.74 17.27
CA LEU A 200 6.71 -15.98 16.66
C LEU A 200 5.80 -16.73 17.62
N ALA A 201 4.60 -17.09 17.18
CA ALA A 201 3.64 -17.87 17.96
C ALA A 201 3.28 -19.18 17.24
N GLY A 202 3.70 -20.31 17.80
CA GLY A 202 3.42 -21.65 17.24
C GLY A 202 2.11 -22.26 17.75
N HIS A 203 1.34 -22.89 16.86
CA HIS A 203 0.06 -23.53 17.17
C HIS A 203 -0.11 -24.91 16.49
N THR A 204 -1.03 -25.72 17.01
CA THR A 204 -1.48 -26.99 16.43
C THR A 204 -3.00 -27.06 16.33
N ASP A 205 -3.50 -28.05 15.59
CA ASP A 205 -4.89 -28.49 15.75
C ASP A 205 -5.05 -29.34 17.01
N THR A 206 -6.28 -29.78 17.31
CA THR A 206 -6.61 -30.57 18.50
C THR A 206 -6.38 -32.07 18.29
N SER A 207 -5.70 -32.48 17.21
CA SER A 207 -5.43 -33.88 16.92
C SER A 207 -4.17 -34.36 17.66
N GLY A 208 -4.32 -35.31 18.57
CA GLY A 208 -3.22 -35.84 19.37
C GLY A 208 -3.35 -35.50 20.86
N THR A 209 -2.23 -35.60 21.58
CA THR A 209 -2.19 -35.26 23.01
C THR A 209 -1.70 -33.83 23.20
N ALA A 210 -2.19 -33.12 24.21
CA ALA A 210 -1.74 -31.77 24.54
C ALA A 210 -0.21 -31.64 24.66
N ASN A 211 0.46 -32.60 25.31
CA ASN A 211 1.93 -32.61 25.44
C ASN A 211 2.63 -32.76 24.08
N TYR A 212 2.08 -33.59 23.20
CA TYR A 212 2.60 -33.75 21.84
C TYR A 212 2.44 -32.46 21.04
N ASN A 213 1.26 -31.86 21.11
CA ASN A 213 0.91 -30.64 20.42
C ASN A 213 1.73 -29.44 20.89
N MET A 214 2.00 -29.35 22.20
CA MET A 214 2.92 -28.36 22.77
C MET A 214 4.33 -28.50 22.15
N ALA A 215 4.90 -29.71 22.15
CA ALA A 215 6.21 -29.96 21.56
C ALA A 215 6.25 -29.72 20.03
N LEU A 216 5.16 -30.02 19.32
CA LEU A 216 5.08 -29.81 17.87
C LEU A 216 4.99 -28.31 17.53
N SER A 217 4.19 -27.54 18.26
CA SER A 217 4.12 -26.08 18.09
C SER A 217 5.47 -25.40 18.34
N GLN A 218 6.21 -25.84 19.37
CA GLN A 218 7.57 -25.36 19.64
C GLN A 218 8.51 -25.63 18.46
N ARG A 219 8.49 -26.85 17.90
CA ARG A 219 9.34 -27.20 16.74
C ARG A 219 9.03 -26.32 15.54
N ARG A 220 7.74 -26.06 15.25
CA ARG A 220 7.33 -25.18 14.15
C ARG A 220 7.85 -23.77 14.33
N ALA A 221 7.65 -23.19 15.51
CA ALA A 221 8.11 -21.83 15.81
C ALA A 221 9.64 -21.75 15.71
N ALA A 222 10.37 -22.74 16.24
CA ALA A 222 11.82 -22.83 16.10
C ALA A 222 12.30 -23.00 14.66
N THR A 223 11.56 -23.73 13.82
CA THR A 223 11.88 -23.86 12.39
C THR A 223 11.72 -22.53 11.65
N VAL A 224 10.68 -21.76 11.96
CA VAL A 224 10.48 -20.42 11.39
C VAL A 224 11.57 -19.46 11.89
N ALA A 225 11.91 -19.50 13.19
CA ALA A 225 13.00 -18.72 13.76
C ALA A 225 14.33 -18.98 13.03
N GLY A 226 14.72 -20.25 12.89
CA GLY A 226 15.95 -20.62 12.18
C GLY A 226 15.95 -20.21 10.70
N ALA A 227 14.77 -20.15 10.07
CA ALA A 227 14.66 -19.69 8.68
C ALA A 227 14.84 -18.17 8.55
N LEU A 228 14.40 -17.38 9.55
CA LEU A 228 14.64 -15.94 9.63
C LEU A 228 16.08 -15.63 10.01
N GLU A 229 16.67 -16.37 10.95
CA GLU A 229 18.10 -16.26 11.30
C GLU A 229 18.99 -16.56 10.08
N GLY A 230 18.65 -17.60 9.31
CA GLY A 230 19.34 -17.92 8.06
C GLY A 230 19.24 -16.83 6.98
N ARG A 231 18.27 -15.93 7.10
CA ARG A 231 18.08 -14.75 6.23
C ARG A 231 18.72 -13.48 6.80
N GLY A 232 19.36 -13.56 7.96
CA GLY A 232 20.14 -12.45 8.54
C GLY A 232 19.48 -11.74 9.71
N VAL A 233 18.31 -12.18 10.18
CA VAL A 233 17.71 -11.65 11.42
C VAL A 233 18.54 -12.10 12.62
N ALA A 234 18.94 -11.17 13.49
CA ALA A 234 19.67 -11.51 14.69
C ALA A 234 18.78 -12.26 15.70
N ALA A 235 19.30 -13.30 16.33
CA ALA A 235 18.51 -14.18 17.20
C ALA A 235 17.90 -13.46 18.43
N ASP A 236 18.54 -12.39 18.91
CA ASP A 236 18.05 -11.54 20.00
C ASP A 236 16.87 -10.63 19.59
N MET A 237 16.60 -10.52 18.29
CA MET A 237 15.44 -9.82 17.74
C MET A 237 14.22 -10.74 17.59
N ILE A 238 14.35 -12.05 17.86
CA ILE A 238 13.28 -13.03 17.66
C ILE A 238 12.83 -13.58 19.02
N ASP A 239 11.62 -13.22 19.42
CA ASP A 239 10.93 -13.81 20.57
C ASP A 239 10.07 -14.98 20.10
N VAL A 240 10.24 -16.16 20.71
CA VAL A 240 9.58 -17.41 20.28
C VAL A 240 8.65 -17.93 21.38
N GLU A 241 7.37 -18.01 21.07
CA GLU A 241 6.31 -18.57 21.91
C GLU A 241 5.59 -19.72 21.21
N TRP A 242 4.99 -20.61 22.00
CA TRP A 242 4.26 -21.76 21.48
C TRP A 242 3.15 -22.18 22.43
N PHE A 243 2.01 -22.55 21.85
CA PHE A 243 0.75 -22.69 22.61
C PHE A 243 0.11 -24.09 22.45
N GLY A 244 0.69 -24.95 21.61
CA GLY A 244 0.05 -26.21 21.23
C GLY A 244 -1.35 -25.97 20.66
N GLU A 245 -2.33 -26.70 21.21
CA GLU A 245 -3.73 -26.64 20.81
C GLU A 245 -4.59 -25.64 21.60
N THR A 246 -3.97 -24.86 22.52
CA THR A 246 -4.71 -24.03 23.50
C THR A 246 -5.23 -22.70 22.94
N GLN A 247 -4.72 -22.28 21.78
CA GLN A 247 -5.15 -21.06 21.08
C GLN A 247 -5.51 -21.37 19.61
N PRO A 248 -6.62 -22.09 19.37
CA PRO A 248 -7.06 -22.41 18.03
C PRO A 248 -7.52 -21.15 17.30
N ARG A 249 -7.26 -21.07 16.00
CA ARG A 249 -7.84 -20.06 15.11
C ARG A 249 -9.29 -20.36 14.79
N VAL A 250 -9.58 -21.65 14.58
CA VAL A 250 -10.91 -22.21 14.38
C VAL A 250 -11.18 -23.14 15.55
N GLU A 251 -12.18 -22.82 16.37
CA GLU A 251 -12.56 -23.69 17.49
C GLU A 251 -13.01 -25.06 16.99
N THR A 252 -12.44 -26.11 17.58
CA THR A 252 -12.77 -27.50 17.28
C THR A 252 -12.76 -28.34 18.54
N GLY A 253 -13.54 -29.43 18.57
CA GLY A 253 -13.46 -30.42 19.65
C GLY A 253 -12.16 -31.22 19.64
N ASP A 254 -11.96 -32.07 20.64
CA ASP A 254 -10.79 -32.94 20.74
C ASP A 254 -10.66 -33.88 19.54
N ASN A 255 -9.42 -34.17 19.16
CA ASN A 255 -9.05 -35.07 18.06
C ASN A 255 -9.51 -34.63 16.67
N VAL A 256 -9.72 -33.33 16.45
CA VAL A 256 -10.10 -32.77 15.15
C VAL A 256 -8.88 -32.27 14.40
N ARG A 257 -8.76 -32.66 13.13
CA ARG A 257 -7.73 -32.16 12.22
C ARG A 257 -8.23 -30.90 11.53
N GLU A 258 -7.68 -29.76 11.89
CA GLU A 258 -8.05 -28.46 11.35
C GLU A 258 -6.81 -27.76 10.76
N PRO A 259 -6.66 -27.74 9.42
CA PRO A 259 -5.51 -27.12 8.76
C PRO A 259 -5.21 -25.68 9.16
N GLN A 260 -6.23 -24.86 9.41
CA GLN A 260 -6.03 -23.46 9.77
C GLN A 260 -5.42 -23.30 11.17
N ASN A 261 -5.54 -24.31 12.04
CA ASN A 261 -4.94 -24.29 13.37
C ASN A 261 -3.46 -24.68 13.36
N ARG A 262 -2.99 -25.38 12.33
CA ARG A 262 -1.59 -25.82 12.19
C ARG A 262 -0.74 -24.71 11.59
N ARG A 263 -0.33 -23.75 12.43
CA ARG A 263 0.31 -22.52 11.96
C ARG A 263 1.41 -21.99 12.89
N VAL A 264 2.22 -21.10 12.34
CA VAL A 264 3.00 -20.11 13.10
C VAL A 264 2.53 -18.73 12.66
N GLU A 265 2.23 -17.87 13.63
CA GLU A 265 1.99 -16.44 13.40
C GLU A 265 3.29 -15.67 13.63
N ILE A 266 3.58 -14.70 12.77
CA ILE A 266 4.74 -13.81 12.85
C ILE A 266 4.18 -12.40 12.99
N ARG A 267 4.63 -11.69 14.02
CA ARG A 267 4.23 -10.31 14.29
C ARG A 267 5.46 -9.46 14.53
N PHE A 268 5.34 -8.18 14.25
CA PHE A 268 6.34 -7.20 14.66
C PHE A 268 5.85 -6.50 15.92
N ALA A 269 6.75 -6.23 16.86
CA ALA A 269 6.44 -5.40 18.02
C ALA A 269 6.99 -3.99 17.76
N GLY A 270 6.10 -3.00 17.72
CA GLY A 270 6.46 -1.59 17.82
C GLY A 270 6.83 -1.21 19.26
N GLU A 271 7.66 -0.19 19.45
CA GLU A 271 7.95 0.41 20.77
C GLU A 271 6.81 1.31 21.26
#